data_AF-S7QK86-F1
#
_entry.id   AF-S7QK86-F1
#
_cell.length_a   1.000
_cell.length_b   1.000
_cell.length_c   1.000
_cell.angle_alpha   90.00
_cell.angle_beta   90.00
_cell.angle_gamma   90.00
#
_symmetry.space_group_name_H-M   'P 1'
#
loop_
_entity.id
_entity.type
_entity.pdbx_description
1 polymer ?
#
loop_
_entity_poly.entity_id
_entity_poly.type
_entity_poly.pdbx_seq_one_letter_code
_entity_poly.pdbx_strand_id
1 'polypeptide(L)'
;MNMFNAARHACVLRSSTRAFSTSRVASADLSKLILIGRLGKDPEVRRTKSDQEYVAYTVATTNYPPPPPNPDGTRREAGTTWHTIFSFHPSSNSYLKNLTKGSRVYVEANFELRQPDPTADPDSPQGQRQIFLRHESVRVLSPPPQKSDSGEQ
;
A
#
# COMPACT_ATOMS: atom_id res chain seq x y z
N MET A 1 39.69 50.24 -53.58
CA MET A 1 38.67 50.24 -52.52
C MET A 1 37.90 48.92 -52.62
N ASN A 2 37.87 48.16 -51.52
CA ASN A 2 37.09 46.95 -51.22
C ASN A 2 37.22 45.67 -52.08
N MET A 3 37.98 44.74 -51.50
CA MET A 3 37.82 43.28 -51.59
C MET A 3 36.40 42.83 -51.20
N PHE A 4 35.88 41.80 -51.87
CA PHE A 4 34.92 40.88 -51.26
C PHE A 4 35.28 39.43 -51.63
N ASN A 5 35.82 38.73 -50.63
CA ASN A 5 36.17 37.32 -50.69
C ASN A 5 35.00 36.54 -50.06
N ALA A 6 34.37 35.63 -50.83
CA ALA A 6 33.24 34.85 -50.36
C ALA A 6 33.72 33.54 -49.72
N ALA A 7 33.84 33.50 -48.39
CA ALA A 7 34.14 32.29 -47.65
C ALA A 7 32.83 31.58 -47.21
N ARG A 8 32.57 30.41 -47.80
CA ARG A 8 31.50 29.50 -47.39
C ARG A 8 31.77 28.99 -45.98
N HIS A 9 30.85 29.25 -45.05
CA HIS A 9 30.89 28.65 -43.73
C HIS A 9 30.31 27.23 -43.81
N ALA A 10 31.19 26.22 -43.75
CA ALA A 10 30.75 24.85 -43.54
C ALA A 10 30.34 24.68 -42.07
N CYS A 11 29.04 24.60 -41.81
CA CYS A 11 28.52 24.21 -40.50
C CYS A 11 28.76 22.70 -40.32
N VAL A 12 29.79 22.35 -39.54
CA VAL A 12 30.00 20.96 -39.11
C VAL A 12 29.06 20.70 -37.94
N LEU A 13 27.94 20.04 -38.21
CA LEU A 13 27.08 19.47 -37.18
C LEU A 13 27.88 18.36 -36.47
N ARG A 14 28.45 18.66 -35.30
CA ARG A 14 28.91 17.61 -34.38
C ARG A 14 27.68 16.83 -33.95
N SER A 15 27.52 15.63 -34.49
CA SER A 15 26.59 14.64 -33.98
C SER A 15 26.88 14.47 -32.49
N SER A 16 25.97 14.96 -31.65
CA SER A 16 26.00 14.68 -30.23
C SER A 16 25.60 13.21 -30.10
N THR A 17 26.57 12.31 -30.11
CA THR A 17 26.37 10.93 -29.71
C THR A 17 25.83 10.99 -28.29
N ARG A 18 24.50 10.83 -28.13
CA ARG A 18 23.90 10.65 -26.82
C ARG A 18 24.53 9.40 -26.22
N ALA A 19 25.41 9.60 -25.24
CA ALA A 19 25.94 8.51 -24.44
C ALA A 19 24.76 7.80 -23.79
N PHE A 20 24.61 6.50 -24.07
CA PHE A 20 23.73 5.65 -23.29
C PHE A 20 24.19 5.70 -21.84
N SER A 21 23.39 6.32 -20.98
CA SER A 21 23.61 6.29 -19.54
C SER A 21 23.48 4.85 -19.05
N THR A 22 24.57 4.29 -18.52
CA THR A 22 24.62 2.92 -17.96
C THR A 22 24.21 2.88 -16.49
N SER A 23 23.74 4.01 -15.92
CA SER A 23 23.04 3.96 -14.66
C SER A 23 21.72 3.26 -14.93
N ARG A 24 21.57 2.01 -14.48
CA ARG A 24 20.25 1.38 -14.38
C ARG A 24 19.35 2.43 -13.75
N VAL A 25 18.34 2.92 -14.48
CA VAL A 25 17.20 3.50 -13.79
C VAL A 25 16.65 2.30 -13.02
N ALA A 26 17.10 2.12 -11.78
CA ALA A 26 16.39 1.29 -10.83
C ALA A 26 14.96 1.80 -10.95
N SER A 27 14.06 0.95 -11.43
CA SER A 27 12.68 1.31 -11.74
C SER A 27 12.16 2.15 -10.56
N ALA A 28 11.93 3.44 -10.79
CA ALA A 28 11.50 4.37 -9.75
C ALA A 28 10.00 4.23 -9.47
N ASP A 29 9.49 3.00 -9.56
CA ASP A 29 8.08 2.69 -9.46
C ASP A 29 7.73 2.49 -7.99
N LEU A 30 6.77 3.27 -7.51
CA LEU A 30 6.26 3.20 -6.15
C LEU A 30 4.77 2.90 -6.18
N SER A 31 4.40 1.80 -5.55
CA SER A 31 3.02 1.47 -5.24
C SER A 31 2.83 1.49 -3.73
N LYS A 32 2.05 2.46 -3.23
CA LYS A 32 1.84 2.70 -1.79
C LYS A 32 0.35 2.87 -1.50
N LEU A 33 -0.10 2.22 -0.44
CA LEU A 33 -1.42 2.40 0.15
C LEU A 33 -1.27 3.07 1.52
N ILE A 34 -2.06 4.11 1.75
CA ILE A 34 -2.11 4.84 3.02
C ILE A 34 -3.50 4.64 3.63
N LEU A 35 -3.55 4.18 4.87
CA LEU A 35 -4.78 3.88 5.59
C LEU A 35 -4.86 4.68 6.87
N ILE A 36 -6.03 5.27 7.14
CA ILE A 36 -6.41 5.74 8.47
C ILE A 36 -7.65 4.96 8.87
N GLY A 37 -7.53 4.16 9.92
CA GLY A 37 -8.60 3.24 10.31
C GLY A 37 -8.43 2.73 11.73
N ARG A 38 -9.18 1.68 12.08
CA ARG A 38 -9.07 1.01 13.37
C ARG A 38 -8.61 -0.43 13.21
N LEU A 39 -7.80 -0.90 14.15
CA LEU A 39 -7.46 -2.32 14.21
C LEU A 39 -8.71 -3.15 14.50
N GLY A 40 -9.01 -4.11 13.65
CA GLY A 40 -10.18 -5.01 13.80
C GLY A 40 -10.02 -6.04 14.91
N LYS A 41 -8.77 -6.42 15.17
CA LYS A 41 -8.34 -7.41 16.15
C LYS A 41 -6.90 -7.13 16.56
N ASP A 42 -6.45 -7.80 17.61
CA ASP A 42 -5.05 -7.75 18.02
C ASP A 42 -4.17 -8.34 16.89
N PRO A 43 -2.97 -7.77 16.63
CA PRO A 43 -2.06 -8.31 15.64
C PRO A 43 -1.63 -9.75 15.95
N GLU A 44 -1.65 -10.60 14.92
CA GLU A 44 -1.35 -12.02 15.05
C GLU A 44 0.08 -12.32 14.60
N VAL A 45 0.84 -13.00 15.44
CA VAL A 45 2.16 -13.54 15.09
C VAL A 45 2.00 -14.89 14.41
N ARG A 46 2.61 -15.06 13.25
CA ARG A 46 2.57 -16.29 12.46
C ARG A 46 3.97 -16.63 11.93
N ARG A 47 4.14 -17.84 11.39
CA ARG A 47 5.38 -18.28 10.76
C ARG A 47 5.13 -18.76 9.34
N THR A 48 6.09 -18.50 8.45
CA THR A 48 6.09 -19.03 7.08
C THR A 48 6.48 -20.51 7.07
N LYS A 49 6.35 -21.16 5.90
CA LYS A 49 6.86 -22.54 5.70
C LYS A 49 8.38 -22.65 5.90
N SER A 50 9.11 -21.54 5.76
CA SER A 50 10.55 -21.43 6.01
C SER A 50 10.89 -21.02 7.45
N ASP A 51 9.93 -21.16 8.39
CA ASP A 51 10.05 -20.79 9.80
C ASP A 51 10.36 -19.30 10.07
N GLN A 52 10.08 -18.42 9.11
CA GLN A 52 10.25 -16.98 9.28
C GLN A 52 9.02 -16.38 9.97
N GLU A 53 9.23 -15.67 11.08
CA GLU A 53 8.16 -14.98 11.79
C GLU A 53 7.65 -13.75 11.03
N TYR A 54 6.34 -13.57 10.98
CA TYR A 54 5.68 -12.38 10.48
C TYR A 54 4.48 -12.00 11.35
N VAL A 55 4.10 -10.72 11.33
CA VAL A 55 2.91 -10.21 12.01
C VAL A 55 1.87 -9.83 10.98
N ALA A 56 0.63 -10.29 11.16
CA ALA A 56 -0.52 -9.91 10.36
C ALA A 56 -1.50 -9.08 11.21
N TYR A 57 -1.96 -7.95 10.68
CA TYR A 57 -2.96 -7.11 11.34
C TYR A 57 -3.98 -6.60 10.34
N THR A 58 -5.19 -6.34 10.81
CA THR A 58 -6.32 -5.94 9.96
C THR A 58 -6.80 -4.54 10.33
N VAL A 59 -6.91 -3.65 9.34
CA VAL A 59 -7.39 -2.28 9.50
C VAL A 59 -8.75 -2.12 8.82
N ALA A 60 -9.76 -1.75 9.60
CA ALA A 60 -11.05 -1.30 9.08
C ALA A 60 -10.98 0.17 8.68
N THR A 61 -11.42 0.47 7.47
CA THR A 61 -11.73 1.84 7.02
C THR A 61 -13.19 1.92 6.59
N THR A 62 -13.82 3.07 6.79
CA THR A 62 -15.18 3.33 6.32
C THR A 62 -15.09 4.15 5.03
N ASN A 63 -15.75 3.69 3.97
CA ASN A 63 -15.70 4.38 2.67
C ASN A 63 -16.39 5.74 2.76
N TYR A 64 -15.79 6.77 2.16
CA TYR A 64 -16.38 8.11 2.06
C TYR A 64 -16.36 8.59 0.60
N PRO A 65 -17.44 9.20 0.08
CA PRO A 65 -18.73 9.47 0.73
C PRO A 65 -19.62 8.21 0.86
N PRO A 66 -20.67 8.25 1.71
CA PRO A 66 -21.64 7.16 1.76
C PRO A 66 -22.35 6.98 0.41
N PRO A 67 -22.86 5.78 0.09
CA PRO A 67 -23.52 5.50 -1.18
C PRO A 67 -24.62 6.52 -1.53
N PRO A 68 -24.93 6.71 -2.83
CA PRO A 68 -26.10 7.46 -3.25
C PRO A 68 -27.38 6.91 -2.59
N PRO A 69 -28.41 7.74 -2.36
CA PRO A 69 -29.71 7.25 -1.92
C PRO A 69 -30.25 6.20 -2.89
N ASN A 70 -30.94 5.20 -2.35
CA ASN A 70 -31.73 4.27 -3.13
C ASN A 70 -32.92 5.01 -3.79
N PRO A 71 -33.60 4.40 -4.77
CA PRO A 71 -34.77 4.99 -5.43
C PRO A 71 -35.92 5.39 -4.47
N ASP A 72 -35.98 4.78 -3.29
CA ASP A 72 -36.96 5.05 -2.23
C ASP A 72 -36.57 6.22 -1.30
N GLY A 73 -35.42 6.87 -1.54
CA GLY A 73 -34.89 7.96 -0.73
C GLY A 73 -34.10 7.52 0.50
N THR A 74 -33.99 6.22 0.78
CA THR A 74 -33.18 5.71 1.90
C THR A 74 -31.69 5.73 1.55
N ARG A 75 -30.83 6.05 2.52
CA ARG A 75 -29.37 6.01 2.34
C ARG A 75 -28.77 4.83 3.09
N ARG A 76 -28.07 3.95 2.39
CA ARG A 76 -27.30 2.87 3.04
C ARG A 76 -26.14 3.48 3.81
N GLU A 77 -25.79 2.86 4.93
CA GLU A 77 -24.59 3.21 5.67
C GLU A 77 -23.33 3.00 4.81
N ALA A 78 -22.28 3.74 5.13
CA ALA A 78 -21.01 3.56 4.47
C ALA A 78 -20.42 2.18 4.78
N GLY A 79 -20.10 1.42 3.73
CA GLY A 79 -19.47 0.12 3.86
C GLY A 79 -18.10 0.21 4.55
N THR A 80 -17.79 -0.80 5.35
CA THR A 80 -16.46 -0.98 5.95
C THR A 80 -15.61 -1.90 5.10
N THR A 81 -14.40 -1.46 4.76
CA THR A 81 -13.40 -2.23 4.02
C THR A 81 -12.31 -2.70 4.98
N TRP A 82 -11.99 -4.00 4.94
CA TRP A 82 -11.00 -4.63 5.80
C TRP A 82 -9.70 -4.88 5.03
N HIS A 83 -8.61 -4.32 5.51
CA HIS A 83 -7.29 -4.40 4.88
C HIS A 83 -6.41 -5.28 5.75
N THR A 84 -5.88 -6.39 5.23
CA THR A 84 -4.91 -7.21 5.96
C THR A 84 -3.51 -6.86 5.51
N ILE A 85 -2.65 -6.49 6.45
CA ILE A 85 -1.28 -6.05 6.21
C ILE A 85 -0.32 -7.03 6.88
N PHE A 86 0.76 -7.35 6.18
CA PHE A 86 1.79 -8.30 6.61
C PHE A 86 3.12 -7.60 6.86
N SER A 87 3.69 -7.79 8.04
CA SER A 87 5.04 -7.34 8.40
C SER A 87 5.96 -8.54 8.54
N PHE A 88 7.05 -8.55 7.76
CA PHE A 88 8.10 -9.58 7.83
C PHE A 88 9.37 -9.06 8.51
N HIS A 89 9.36 -7.80 8.99
CA HIS A 89 10.56 -7.16 9.52
C HIS A 89 10.59 -7.28 11.05
N PRO A 90 11.61 -7.91 11.67
CA PRO A 90 11.62 -8.18 13.10
C PRO A 90 11.45 -6.95 14.00
N SER A 91 12.06 -5.82 13.63
CA SER A 91 11.94 -4.56 14.40
C SER A 91 10.50 -4.03 14.40
N SER A 92 9.86 -4.01 13.24
CA SER A 92 8.44 -3.66 13.12
C SER A 92 7.54 -4.64 13.88
N ASN A 93 7.85 -5.94 13.82
CA ASN A 93 7.05 -6.98 14.49
C ASN A 93 6.98 -6.76 16.00
N SER A 94 8.09 -6.41 16.65
CA SER A 94 8.12 -6.13 18.09
C SER A 94 7.20 -4.98 18.49
N TYR A 95 7.14 -3.91 17.69
CA TYR A 95 6.22 -2.80 17.92
C TYR A 95 4.76 -3.19 17.64
N LEU A 96 4.51 -3.88 16.52
CA LEU A 96 3.17 -4.30 16.11
C LEU A 96 2.51 -5.22 17.14
N LYS A 97 3.27 -6.11 17.78
CA LYS A 97 2.78 -7.02 18.84
C LYS A 97 2.17 -6.29 20.05
N ASN A 98 2.56 -5.03 20.28
CA ASN A 98 2.06 -4.23 21.40
C ASN A 98 0.78 -3.45 21.06
N LEU A 99 0.32 -3.48 19.80
CA LEU A 99 -0.91 -2.80 19.40
C LEU A 99 -2.12 -3.63 19.80
N THR A 100 -3.21 -2.94 20.11
CA THR A 100 -4.45 -3.57 20.57
C THR A 100 -5.62 -3.25 19.65
N LYS A 101 -6.57 -4.18 19.55
CA LYS A 101 -7.84 -4.03 18.85
C LYS A 101 -8.50 -2.70 19.17
N GLY A 102 -9.05 -2.05 18.15
CA GLY A 102 -9.78 -0.79 18.28
C GLY A 102 -8.89 0.45 18.26
N SER A 103 -7.57 0.30 18.41
CA SER A 103 -6.60 1.41 18.25
C SER A 103 -6.78 2.06 16.89
N ARG A 104 -6.86 3.40 16.86
CA ARG A 104 -6.90 4.16 15.61
C ARG A 104 -5.48 4.31 15.10
N VAL A 105 -5.24 3.92 13.86
CA VAL A 105 -3.89 3.85 13.28
C VAL A 105 -3.82 4.56 11.93
N TYR A 106 -2.67 5.17 11.68
CA TYR A 106 -2.18 5.55 10.36
C TYR A 106 -1.20 4.48 9.90
N VAL A 107 -1.38 3.94 8.69
CA VAL A 107 -0.57 2.86 8.14
C VAL A 107 -0.12 3.22 6.74
N GLU A 108 1.16 3.02 6.45
CA GLU A 108 1.67 2.96 5.08
C GLU A 108 2.05 1.52 4.76
N ALA A 109 1.64 1.07 3.57
CA ALA A 109 1.96 -0.25 3.07
C ALA A 109 2.33 -0.19 1.59
N ASN A 110 3.26 -1.04 1.18
CA ASN A 110 3.43 -1.34 -0.23
C ASN A 110 2.22 -2.14 -0.73
N PHE A 111 1.68 -1.74 -1.88
CA PHE A 111 0.54 -2.39 -2.51
C PHE A 111 0.99 -3.24 -3.69
N GLU A 112 0.66 -4.52 -3.65
CA GLU A 112 0.94 -5.48 -4.71
C GLU A 112 -0.36 -6.21 -5.07
N LEU A 113 -0.70 -6.26 -6.37
CA LEU A 113 -1.79 -7.08 -6.88
C LEU A 113 -1.20 -8.29 -7.58
N ARG A 114 -1.42 -9.48 -7.00
CA ARG A 114 -0.99 -10.75 -7.60
C ARG A 114 -2.10 -11.27 -8.50
N GLN A 115 -1.74 -11.55 -9.74
CA GLN A 115 -2.64 -12.18 -10.69
C GLN A 115 -2.85 -13.64 -10.32
N PRO A 116 -4.04 -14.19 -10.60
CA PRO A 116 -4.29 -15.61 -10.40
C PRO A 116 -3.38 -16.44 -11.30
N ASP A 117 -3.03 -17.63 -10.83
CA ASP A 117 -2.36 -18.64 -11.64
C ASP A 117 -3.37 -19.17 -12.68
N PRO A 118 -3.07 -19.07 -13.99
CA PRO A 118 -4.00 -19.50 -15.04
C PRO A 118 -4.25 -21.01 -15.05
N THR A 119 -3.43 -21.79 -14.35
CA THR A 119 -3.55 -23.25 -14.25
C THR A 119 -4.18 -23.73 -12.94
N ALA A 120 -4.35 -22.83 -11.97
CA ALA A 120 -4.97 -23.17 -10.70
C ALA A 120 -6.51 -23.27 -10.83
N ASP A 121 -7.11 -24.08 -9.96
CA ASP A 121 -8.56 -24.13 -9.78
C ASP A 121 -9.07 -22.71 -9.44
N PRO A 122 -10.09 -22.16 -10.16
CA PRO A 122 -10.61 -20.81 -9.92
C PRO A 122 -11.15 -20.58 -8.49
N ASP A 123 -11.57 -21.65 -7.81
CA ASP A 123 -12.04 -21.56 -6.43
C ASP A 123 -10.91 -21.68 -5.40
N SER A 124 -9.70 -22.01 -5.84
CA SER A 124 -8.52 -22.00 -4.98
C SER A 124 -8.01 -20.58 -4.72
N PRO A 125 -7.32 -20.32 -3.60
CA PRO A 125 -6.67 -19.03 -3.36
C PRO A 125 -5.72 -18.61 -4.49
N GLN A 126 -5.08 -19.58 -5.16
CA GLN A 126 -4.16 -19.33 -6.26
C GLN A 126 -4.89 -18.97 -7.57
N GLY A 127 -6.13 -19.43 -7.77
CA GLY A 127 -6.97 -19.08 -8.91
C GLY A 127 -7.68 -17.72 -8.77
N GLN A 128 -7.51 -17.04 -7.64
CA GLN A 128 -8.10 -15.73 -7.36
C GLN A 128 -7.04 -14.62 -7.31
N ARG A 129 -7.45 -13.40 -7.68
CA ARG A 129 -6.60 -12.21 -7.52
C ARG A 129 -6.34 -11.96 -6.04
N GLN A 130 -5.09 -11.72 -5.68
CA GLN A 130 -4.71 -11.46 -4.30
C GLN A 130 -4.16 -10.04 -4.14
N ILE A 131 -4.75 -9.28 -3.23
CA ILE A 131 -4.16 -8.03 -2.76
C ILE A 131 -3.16 -8.37 -1.66
N PHE A 132 -1.90 -8.02 -1.88
CA PHE A 132 -0.82 -8.24 -0.94
C PHE A 132 -0.32 -6.90 -0.42
N LEU A 133 -0.59 -6.62 0.86
CA LEU A 133 -0.17 -5.39 1.52
C LEU A 133 1.00 -5.68 2.45
N ARG A 134 2.16 -5.10 2.15
CA ARG A 134 3.37 -5.25 2.98
C ARG A 134 3.54 -4.01 3.84
N HIS A 135 3.66 -4.21 5.14
CA HIS A 135 3.87 -3.12 6.10
C HIS A 135 5.14 -2.33 5.76
N GLU A 136 5.02 -1.01 5.78
CA GLU A 136 6.15 -0.08 5.70
C GLU A 136 6.23 0.76 6.98
N SER A 137 5.14 1.37 7.41
CA SER A 137 5.09 2.11 8.68
C SER A 137 3.70 2.09 9.32
N VAL A 138 3.65 2.27 10.64
CA VAL A 138 2.40 2.39 11.39
C VAL A 138 2.57 3.36 12.56
N ARG A 139 1.58 4.22 12.77
CA ARG A 139 1.51 5.14 13.92
C ARG A 139 0.14 5.01 14.58
N VAL A 140 0.13 4.88 15.90
CA VAL A 140 -1.13 4.95 16.67
C VAL A 140 -1.53 6.42 16.78
N LEU A 141 -2.73 6.73 16.32
CA LEU A 141 -3.31 8.08 16.37
C LEU A 141 -4.12 8.28 17.66
N SER A 142 -4.82 7.24 18.12
CA SER A 142 -5.53 7.25 19.40
C SER A 142 -5.69 5.85 19.96
N PRO A 143 -5.73 5.68 21.29
CA PRO A 143 -5.97 4.39 21.94
C PRO A 143 -7.36 3.82 21.60
N PRO A 144 -7.61 2.54 21.89
CA PRO A 144 -8.93 1.96 21.72
C PRO A 144 -9.97 2.66 22.61
N PRO A 145 -11.24 2.73 22.19
CA PRO A 145 -12.30 3.26 23.03
C PRO A 145 -12.38 2.45 24.31
N GLN A 146 -12.40 3.11 25.47
CA GLN A 146 -12.68 2.41 26.72
C GLN A 146 -14.12 1.88 26.67
N LYS A 147 -14.31 0.60 26.96
CA LYS A 147 -15.66 0.11 27.27
C LYS A 147 -16.08 0.85 28.54
N SER A 148 -17.07 1.73 28.44
CA SER A 148 -17.75 2.22 29.65
C SER A 148 -18.28 0.99 30.36
N ASP A 149 -17.79 0.74 31.56
CA ASP A 149 -18.32 -0.28 32.44
C ASP A 149 -19.75 0.18 32.80
N SER A 150 -20.72 -0.22 31.99
CA SER A 150 -22.13 -0.02 32.30
C SER A 150 -22.43 -0.96 33.44
N GLY A 151 -22.23 -0.46 34.66
CA GLY A 151 -22.47 -1.18 35.89
C GLY A 151 -23.86 -1.78 35.90
N GLU A 152 -23.92 -3.10 36.00
CA GLU A 152 -25.03 -3.80 36.63
C GLU A 152 -25.09 -3.34 38.10
N GLN A 153 -26.09 -2.54 38.41
CA GLN A 153 -26.75 -2.51 39.72
C GLN A 153 -28.13 -3.14 39.57
#